data_AF-A0A3B8YCA7-F1
#
_entry.id   AF-A0A3B8YCA7-F1
#
_cell.length_a   1.000
_cell.length_b   1.000
_cell.length_c   1.000
_cell.angle_alpha   90.00
_cell.angle_beta   90.00
_cell.angle_gamma   90.00
#
_symmetry.space_group_name_H-M   'P 1'
#
loop_
_entity.id
_entity.type
_entity.pdbx_description
1 polymer ?
#
loop_
_entity_poly.entity_id
_entity_poly.type
_entity_poly.pdbx_seq_one_letter_code
_entity_poly.pdbx_strand_id
1 'polypeptide(L)'
;VYHTTGISPFVPIVPDGFLSLGVERFKGDTLRVSYVLWEENNIPPIFALEIVSQTYGGEYDKKMDIYAKLGVIYYVVYNPYYWRRDQHQPFEVYHLVNGQYEQQIGEPFWMPELGLGIGRGQYSEGESSLEVLYWFDEESNRYLTAEELLAKYQQRFGELPE
;
A
#
# COMPACT_ATOMS: atom_id res chain seq x y z
N VAL A 1 4.89 -10.45 -7.35
CA VAL A 1 3.61 -11.01 -7.83
C VAL A 1 3.85 -11.63 -9.20
N TYR A 2 3.67 -12.94 -9.38
CA TYR A 2 3.75 -13.60 -10.68
C TYR A 2 2.39 -13.59 -11.37
N HIS A 3 2.38 -13.21 -12.65
CA HIS A 3 1.16 -12.92 -13.38
C HIS A 3 1.32 -13.08 -14.89
N THR A 4 0.21 -13.20 -15.61
CA THR A 4 0.19 -13.45 -17.07
C THR A 4 0.00 -12.18 -17.91
N THR A 5 -0.19 -11.00 -17.29
CA THR A 5 -0.44 -9.73 -18.01
C THR A 5 0.82 -9.03 -18.51
N GLY A 6 1.99 -9.50 -18.10
CA GLY A 6 3.30 -9.01 -18.56
C GLY A 6 3.82 -9.70 -19.82
N ILE A 7 5.10 -9.52 -20.11
CA ILE A 7 5.77 -10.14 -21.28
C ILE A 7 5.90 -11.67 -21.11
N SER A 8 6.02 -12.14 -19.86
CA SER A 8 6.19 -13.54 -19.54
C SER A 8 5.67 -13.82 -18.12
N PRO A 9 5.01 -14.97 -17.88
CA PRO A 9 4.55 -15.35 -16.54
C PRO A 9 5.68 -15.60 -15.54
N PHE A 10 6.93 -15.69 -16.01
CA PHE A 10 8.12 -15.87 -15.17
C PHE A 10 8.77 -14.54 -14.77
N VAL A 11 8.28 -13.41 -15.29
CA VAL A 11 8.74 -12.07 -14.92
C VAL A 11 7.70 -11.47 -13.98
N PRO A 12 7.97 -11.40 -12.66
CA PRO A 12 7.01 -10.85 -11.72
C PRO A 12 7.00 -9.32 -11.78
N ILE A 13 5.86 -8.73 -11.41
CA ILE A 13 5.84 -7.34 -10.94
C ILE A 13 6.19 -7.33 -9.45
N VAL A 14 7.06 -6.41 -9.04
CA VAL A 14 7.60 -6.30 -7.68
C VAL A 14 7.13 -4.98 -7.08
N PRO A 15 6.00 -4.99 -6.34
CA PRO A 15 5.58 -3.83 -5.54
C PRO A 15 6.44 -3.67 -4.29
N ASP A 16 6.56 -2.45 -3.78
CA ASP A 16 7.11 -2.21 -2.43
C ASP A 16 6.16 -2.70 -1.33
N GLY A 17 4.85 -2.63 -1.59
CA GLY A 17 3.83 -3.24 -0.73
C GLY A 17 2.57 -3.58 -1.51
N PHE A 18 1.82 -4.58 -1.07
CA PHE A 18 0.51 -4.88 -1.63
C PHE A 18 -0.41 -5.50 -0.58
N LEU A 19 -1.72 -5.48 -0.85
CA LEU A 19 -2.74 -6.09 -0.01
C LEU A 19 -3.69 -6.89 -0.90
N SER A 20 -4.01 -8.11 -0.46
CA SER A 20 -5.00 -8.99 -1.09
C SER A 20 -6.06 -9.41 -0.09
N LEU A 21 -7.32 -9.43 -0.52
CA LEU A 21 -8.44 -9.96 0.25
C LEU A 21 -8.87 -11.31 -0.34
N GLY A 22 -9.50 -12.16 0.47
CA GLY A 22 -9.96 -13.49 0.02
C GLY A 22 -8.83 -14.52 -0.18
N VAL A 23 -7.61 -14.21 0.29
CA VAL A 23 -6.45 -15.10 0.23
C VAL A 23 -5.99 -15.42 1.65
N GLU A 24 -5.69 -16.69 1.92
CA GLU A 24 -5.19 -17.11 3.24
C GLU A 24 -3.84 -16.47 3.55
N ARG A 25 -3.65 -16.03 4.79
CA ARG A 25 -2.39 -15.40 5.22
C ARG A 25 -1.20 -16.36 5.11
N PHE A 26 -1.40 -17.63 5.45
CA PHE A 26 -0.41 -18.69 5.38
C PHE A 26 -0.79 -19.67 4.29
N LYS A 27 0.22 -20.31 3.67
CA LYS A 27 -0.01 -21.35 2.66
C LYS A 27 0.14 -22.70 3.36
N GLY A 28 -0.98 -23.19 3.90
CA GLY A 28 -0.95 -24.29 4.87
C GLY A 28 -0.09 -23.93 6.09
N ASP A 29 0.86 -24.80 6.42
CA ASP A 29 1.76 -24.62 7.57
C ASP A 29 3.02 -23.80 7.24
N THR A 30 3.06 -23.13 6.08
CA THR A 30 4.25 -22.41 5.59
C THR A 30 3.98 -20.95 5.30
N LEU A 31 5.06 -20.15 5.32
CA LEU A 31 5.03 -18.77 4.85
C LEU A 31 4.92 -18.73 3.32
N ARG A 32 4.21 -17.71 2.83
CA ARG A 32 4.14 -17.43 1.39
C ARG A 32 5.45 -16.79 0.92
N VAL A 33 6.25 -17.54 0.18
CA VAL A 33 7.54 -17.07 -0.38
C VAL A 33 7.33 -16.12 -1.57
N SER A 34 6.28 -16.36 -2.35
CA SER A 34 5.91 -15.52 -3.49
C SER A 34 4.39 -15.52 -3.67
N TYR A 35 3.87 -14.47 -4.29
CA TYR A 35 2.46 -14.37 -4.64
C TYR A 35 2.28 -14.75 -6.11
N VAL A 36 1.76 -15.93 -6.37
CA VAL A 36 1.60 -16.51 -7.71
C VAL A 36 0.11 -16.62 -8.02
N LEU A 37 -0.41 -15.82 -8.95
CA LEU A 37 -1.87 -15.68 -9.12
C LEU A 37 -2.60 -16.99 -9.33
N TRP A 38 -2.10 -17.88 -10.18
CA TRP A 38 -2.77 -19.16 -10.46
C TRP A 38 -2.70 -20.16 -9.29
N GLU A 39 -1.84 -19.93 -8.31
CA GLU A 39 -1.83 -20.69 -7.05
C GLU A 39 -2.79 -20.08 -6.00
N GLU A 40 -3.20 -18.82 -6.18
CA GLU A 40 -4.08 -18.05 -5.29
C GLU A 40 -5.48 -17.87 -5.92
N ASN A 41 -5.98 -18.87 -6.65
CA ASN A 41 -7.28 -18.85 -7.35
C ASN A 41 -7.47 -17.70 -8.35
N ASN A 42 -6.36 -17.18 -8.90
CA ASN A 42 -6.32 -15.99 -9.75
C ASN A 42 -6.87 -14.72 -9.07
N ILE A 43 -6.79 -14.62 -7.74
CA ILE A 43 -7.17 -13.42 -7.00
C ILE A 43 -6.02 -12.40 -7.11
N PRO A 44 -6.22 -11.23 -7.76
CA PRO A 44 -5.21 -10.19 -7.79
C PRO A 44 -5.11 -9.47 -6.43
N PRO A 45 -3.98 -8.82 -6.12
CA PRO A 45 -3.95 -7.78 -5.11
C PRO A 45 -5.03 -6.74 -5.41
N ILE A 46 -5.75 -6.32 -4.37
CA ILE A 46 -6.73 -5.24 -4.49
C ILE A 46 -6.04 -3.87 -4.38
N PHE A 47 -4.87 -3.83 -3.74
CA PHE A 47 -4.06 -2.64 -3.53
C PHE A 47 -2.58 -2.90 -3.80
N ALA A 48 -1.89 -1.94 -4.41
CA ALA A 48 -0.44 -1.91 -4.59
C ALA A 48 0.14 -0.55 -4.18
N LEU A 49 1.32 -0.58 -3.55
CA LEU A 49 2.10 0.57 -3.09
C LEU A 49 3.48 0.56 -3.76
N GLU A 50 3.87 1.74 -4.25
CA GLU A 50 5.21 2.04 -4.73
C GLU A 50 5.78 3.24 -3.97
N ILE A 51 7.00 3.09 -3.47
CA ILE A 51 7.76 4.11 -2.76
C ILE A 51 8.90 4.56 -3.66
N VAL A 52 8.79 5.78 -4.18
CA VAL A 52 9.76 6.33 -5.12
C VAL A 52 11.04 6.71 -4.38
N SER A 53 12.11 5.94 -4.61
CA SER A 53 13.40 6.13 -3.94
C SER A 53 14.51 6.70 -4.84
N GLN A 54 14.41 6.63 -6.18
CA GLN A 54 15.40 7.16 -7.14
C GLN A 54 14.77 7.65 -8.47
N THR A 55 15.59 7.84 -9.51
CA THR A 55 15.23 8.48 -10.79
C THR A 55 14.10 7.82 -11.56
N TYR A 56 13.20 8.65 -12.06
CA TYR A 56 12.08 8.30 -12.94
C TYR A 56 12.60 7.81 -14.32
N GLY A 57 12.35 6.54 -14.65
CA GLY A 57 12.84 5.90 -15.88
C GLY A 57 11.75 5.26 -16.75
N GLY A 58 10.49 5.71 -16.63
CA GLY A 58 9.33 5.12 -17.32
C GLY A 58 8.90 3.75 -16.75
N GLU A 59 9.48 3.33 -15.62
CA GLU A 59 9.03 2.17 -14.86
C GLU A 59 7.63 2.38 -14.30
N TYR A 60 7.33 3.62 -13.89
CA TYR A 60 6.04 4.05 -13.37
C TYR A 60 4.88 3.73 -14.32
N ASP A 61 4.93 4.25 -15.56
CA ASP A 61 3.87 4.06 -16.56
C ASP A 61 3.67 2.58 -16.87
N LYS A 62 4.77 1.81 -16.97
CA LYS A 62 4.73 0.37 -17.21
C LYS A 62 4.09 -0.40 -16.06
N LYS A 63 4.45 -0.07 -14.80
CA LYS A 63 3.85 -0.70 -13.62
C LYS A 63 2.37 -0.37 -13.51
N MET A 64 2.00 0.88 -13.75
CA MET A 64 0.61 1.33 -13.76
C MET A 64 -0.23 0.53 -14.78
N ASP A 65 0.26 0.39 -16.02
CA ASP A 65 -0.41 -0.43 -17.05
C ASP A 65 -0.54 -1.90 -16.64
N ILE A 66 0.50 -2.47 -16.02
CA ILE A 66 0.47 -3.86 -15.55
C ILE A 66 -0.58 -4.00 -14.44
N TYR A 67 -0.58 -3.12 -13.43
CA TYR A 67 -1.54 -3.15 -12.34
C TYR A 67 -2.98 -2.98 -12.84
N ALA A 68 -3.22 -2.08 -13.80
CA ALA A 68 -4.54 -1.91 -14.40
C ALA A 68 -5.01 -3.20 -15.10
N LYS A 69 -4.13 -3.85 -15.88
CA LYS A 69 -4.44 -5.14 -16.53
C LYS A 69 -4.66 -6.27 -15.53
N LEU A 70 -3.99 -6.22 -14.38
CA LEU A 70 -4.20 -7.18 -13.29
C LEU A 70 -5.52 -6.98 -12.55
N GLY A 71 -6.15 -5.82 -12.69
CA GLY A 71 -7.37 -5.48 -11.95
C GLY A 71 -7.08 -5.05 -10.50
N VAL A 72 -5.88 -4.53 -10.22
CA VAL A 72 -5.60 -3.91 -8.92
C VAL A 72 -6.49 -2.66 -8.81
N ILE A 73 -7.34 -2.60 -7.79
CA ILE A 73 -8.35 -1.54 -7.66
C ILE A 73 -7.69 -0.22 -7.22
N TYR A 74 -6.71 -0.31 -6.32
CA TYR A 74 -6.00 0.85 -5.77
C TYR A 74 -4.51 0.79 -6.02
N TYR A 75 -3.98 1.84 -6.62
CA TYR A 75 -2.55 2.01 -6.82
C TYR A 75 -2.08 3.28 -6.13
N VAL A 76 -1.19 3.15 -5.15
CA VAL A 76 -0.68 4.26 -4.35
C VAL A 76 0.79 4.46 -4.62
N VAL A 77 1.16 5.73 -4.80
CA VAL A 77 2.53 6.16 -5.06
C VAL A 77 2.90 7.13 -3.96
N TYR A 78 3.99 6.82 -3.28
CA TYR A 78 4.56 7.66 -2.23
C TYR A 78 5.95 8.15 -2.65
N ASN A 79 6.08 9.45 -2.87
CA ASN A 79 7.30 10.10 -3.33
C ASN A 79 7.65 11.31 -2.43
N PRO A 80 8.06 11.06 -1.17
CA PRO A 80 8.32 12.16 -0.22
C PRO A 80 9.48 13.07 -0.64
N TYR A 81 10.43 12.58 -1.45
CA TYR A 81 11.72 13.26 -1.67
C TYR A 81 11.89 13.88 -3.07
N TYR A 82 11.25 13.33 -4.11
CA TYR A 82 11.56 13.68 -5.50
C TYR A 82 10.36 14.17 -6.33
N TRP A 83 9.18 14.32 -5.72
CA TRP A 83 7.93 14.68 -6.42
C TRP A 83 8.05 15.92 -7.31
N ARG A 84 8.77 16.97 -6.88
CA ARG A 84 8.99 18.19 -7.69
C ARG A 84 9.76 17.93 -8.97
N ARG A 85 10.78 17.08 -8.89
CA ARG A 85 11.62 16.70 -10.04
C ARG A 85 10.80 15.87 -11.02
N ASP A 86 9.98 14.97 -10.49
CA ASP A 86 9.22 14.02 -11.28
C ASP A 86 7.89 14.61 -11.79
N GLN A 87 7.54 15.85 -11.42
CA GLN A 87 6.28 16.52 -11.75
C GLN A 87 5.03 15.79 -11.22
N HIS A 88 5.19 15.15 -10.07
CA HIS A 88 4.15 14.39 -9.35
C HIS A 88 3.80 15.05 -8.01
N GLN A 89 2.82 14.51 -7.28
CA GLN A 89 2.58 14.84 -5.87
C GLN A 89 3.38 13.92 -4.93
N PRO A 90 3.66 14.35 -3.67
CA PRO A 90 4.32 13.48 -2.69
C PRO A 90 3.53 12.21 -2.36
N PHE A 91 2.21 12.27 -2.53
CA PHE A 91 1.28 11.19 -2.29
C PHE A 91 0.19 11.22 -3.36
N GLU A 92 0.03 10.11 -4.06
CA GLU A 92 -0.97 9.94 -5.11
C GLU A 92 -1.70 8.63 -4.89
N VAL A 93 -3.03 8.69 -5.00
CA VAL A 93 -3.90 7.51 -5.00
C VAL A 93 -4.59 7.45 -6.34
N TYR A 94 -4.55 6.29 -6.98
CA TYR A 94 -5.22 6.00 -8.22
C TYR A 94 -6.26 4.91 -8.00
N HIS A 95 -7.46 5.11 -8.53
CA HIS A 95 -8.56 4.16 -8.49
C HIS A 95 -8.84 3.63 -9.90
N LEU A 96 -8.99 2.31 -10.04
CA LEU A 96 -9.21 1.67 -11.33
C LEU A 96 -10.69 1.78 -11.75
N VAL A 97 -10.96 2.56 -12.78
CA VAL A 97 -12.29 2.77 -13.36
C VAL A 97 -12.27 2.37 -14.83
N ASN A 98 -13.10 1.41 -15.22
CA ASN A 98 -13.20 0.90 -16.60
C ASN A 98 -11.85 0.51 -17.23
N GLY A 99 -10.94 -0.05 -16.42
CA GLY A 99 -9.62 -0.50 -16.88
C GLY A 99 -8.57 0.61 -17.01
N GLN A 100 -8.87 1.83 -16.55
CA GLN A 100 -7.93 2.96 -16.50
C GLN A 100 -7.87 3.54 -15.09
N TYR A 101 -6.70 4.02 -14.71
CA TYR A 101 -6.51 4.65 -13.41
C TYR A 101 -6.93 6.11 -13.45
N GLU A 102 -7.79 6.49 -12.52
CA GLU A 102 -8.17 7.87 -12.27
C GLU A 102 -7.52 8.34 -10.96
N GLN A 103 -6.77 9.42 -11.01
CA GLN A 103 -6.16 10.01 -9.81
C GLN A 103 -7.25 10.56 -8.89
N GLN A 104 -7.18 10.17 -7.62
CA GLN A 104 -8.11 10.58 -6.59
C GLN A 104 -7.55 11.75 -5.77
N ILE A 105 -8.46 12.56 -5.23
CA ILE A 105 -8.14 13.72 -4.41
C ILE A 105 -8.67 13.47 -2.99
N GLY A 106 -7.85 13.79 -1.99
CA GLY A 106 -8.19 13.65 -0.58
C GLY A 106 -7.12 12.88 0.18
N GLU A 107 -6.87 13.28 1.43
CA GLU A 107 -5.90 12.64 2.30
C GLU A 107 -6.35 12.81 3.77
N PRO A 108 -6.59 11.71 4.51
CA PRO A 108 -6.53 10.32 4.06
C PRO A 108 -7.59 10.00 3.00
N PHE A 109 -7.26 9.13 2.06
CA PHE A 109 -8.21 8.65 1.04
C PHE A 109 -8.85 7.34 1.52
N TRP A 110 -10.18 7.32 1.65
CA TRP A 110 -10.94 6.14 2.05
C TRP A 110 -11.16 5.17 0.87
N MET A 111 -10.80 3.91 1.06
CA MET A 111 -10.95 2.84 0.07
C MET A 111 -12.06 1.87 0.53
N PRO A 112 -13.32 2.06 0.10
CA PRO A 112 -14.47 1.31 0.63
C PRO A 112 -14.38 -0.21 0.46
N GLU A 113 -13.78 -0.70 -0.62
CA GLU A 113 -13.59 -2.15 -0.87
C GLU A 113 -12.58 -2.78 0.10
N LEU A 114 -11.73 -1.96 0.72
CA LEU A 114 -10.76 -2.38 1.74
C LEU A 114 -11.27 -2.16 3.16
N GLY A 115 -12.19 -1.21 3.36
CA GLY A 115 -12.52 -0.71 4.69
C GLY A 115 -11.33 -0.05 5.39
N LEU A 116 -10.43 0.57 4.61
CA LEU A 116 -9.24 1.26 5.10
C LEU A 116 -9.05 2.59 4.36
N GLY A 117 -8.67 3.63 5.09
CA GLY A 117 -8.14 4.87 4.54
C GLY A 117 -6.63 4.87 4.53
N ILE A 118 -6.00 5.58 3.59
CA ILE A 118 -4.54 5.73 3.52
C ILE A 118 -4.15 7.20 3.40
N GLY A 119 -3.14 7.61 4.13
CA GLY A 119 -2.61 8.97 4.09
C GLY A 119 -1.31 9.12 4.86
N ARG A 120 -0.70 10.29 4.75
CA ARG A 120 0.55 10.63 5.42
C ARG A 120 0.32 11.08 6.85
N GLY A 121 1.28 10.78 7.70
CA GLY A 121 1.37 11.26 9.07
C GLY A 121 2.82 11.44 9.49
N GLN A 122 3.03 12.15 10.60
CA GLN A 122 4.35 12.28 11.21
C GLN A 122 4.56 11.14 12.20
N TYR A 123 5.58 10.34 11.96
CA TYR A 123 6.15 9.44 12.96
C TYR A 123 7.23 10.22 13.73
N SER A 124 7.19 10.15 15.06
CA SER A 124 8.20 10.78 15.90
C SER A 124 8.72 9.81 16.93
N GLU A 125 10.04 9.65 16.99
CA GLU A 125 10.73 8.85 18.00
C GLU A 125 11.98 9.59 18.46
N GLY A 126 12.01 9.94 19.75
CA GLY A 126 13.03 10.82 20.30
C GLY A 126 13.06 12.18 19.59
N GLU A 127 14.22 12.55 19.05
CA GLU A 127 14.42 13.79 18.28
C GLU A 127 14.14 13.63 16.78
N SER A 128 13.87 12.41 16.31
CA SER A 128 13.63 12.14 14.88
C SER A 128 12.14 12.31 14.55
N SER A 129 11.85 13.01 13.45
CA SER A 129 10.50 13.08 12.85
C SER A 129 10.57 12.73 11.38
N LEU A 130 9.71 11.81 10.95
CA LEU A 130 9.66 11.29 9.58
C LEU A 130 8.21 11.30 9.09
N GLU A 131 7.99 11.74 7.86
CA GLU A 131 6.71 11.54 7.19
C GLU A 131 6.60 10.07 6.74
N VAL A 132 5.53 9.40 7.14
CA VAL A 132 5.24 8.00 6.79
C VAL A 132 3.77 7.84 6.42
N LEU A 133 3.42 6.71 5.81
CA LEU A 133 2.04 6.36 5.53
C LEU A 133 1.41 5.62 6.72
N TYR A 134 0.14 5.92 6.98
CA TYR A 134 -0.68 5.23 7.95
C TYR A 134 -2.01 4.76 7.35
N TRP A 135 -2.58 3.75 8.00
CA TRP A 135 -3.97 3.36 7.79
C TRP A 135 -4.89 4.23 8.64
N PHE A 136 -6.09 4.49 8.13
CA PHE A 136 -7.15 5.27 8.78
C PHE A 136 -8.46 4.49 8.75
N ASP A 137 -9.34 4.76 9.71
CA ASP A 137 -10.72 4.28 9.68
C ASP A 137 -11.61 5.17 8.79
N GLU A 138 -12.90 4.83 8.70
CA GLU A 138 -13.89 5.54 7.87
C GLU A 138 -14.11 7.00 8.33
N GLU A 139 -13.89 7.27 9.61
CA GLU A 139 -14.01 8.59 10.21
C GLU A 139 -12.71 9.42 10.06
N SER A 140 -11.74 8.92 9.31
CA SER A 140 -10.41 9.53 9.14
C SER A 140 -9.58 9.57 10.43
N ASN A 141 -9.88 8.71 11.41
CA ASN A 141 -9.00 8.51 12.56
C ASN A 141 -7.87 7.56 12.17
N ARG A 142 -6.65 7.94 12.50
CA ARG A 142 -5.46 7.12 12.24
C ARG A 142 -5.47 5.87 13.14
N TYR A 143 -5.21 4.70 12.55
CA TYR A 143 -4.87 3.51 13.34
C TYR A 143 -3.52 3.70 14.02
N LEU A 144 -3.53 3.57 15.34
CA LEU A 144 -2.33 3.68 16.16
C LEU A 144 -1.44 2.45 15.97
N THR A 145 -0.12 2.65 16.05
CA THR A 145 0.83 1.55 16.11
C THR A 145 0.69 0.79 17.44
N ALA A 146 1.31 -0.40 17.53
CA ALA A 146 1.29 -1.17 18.77
C ALA A 146 1.95 -0.40 19.93
N GLU A 147 3.01 0.36 19.64
CA GLU A 147 3.74 1.19 20.58
C GLU A 147 2.88 2.36 21.08
N GLU A 148 2.15 3.03 20.18
CA GLU A 148 1.24 4.11 20.54
C GLU A 148 0.04 3.61 21.35
N LEU A 149 -0.50 2.44 21.01
CA LEU A 149 -1.54 1.77 21.79
C LEU A 149 -1.04 1.43 23.19
N LEU A 150 0.17 0.90 23.31
CA LEU A 150 0.80 0.57 24.58
C LEU A 150 1.02 1.82 25.43
N ALA A 151 1.57 2.89 24.86
CA ALA A 151 1.78 4.16 25.56
C ALA A 151 0.44 4.74 26.06
N LYS A 152 -0.61 4.68 25.25
CA LYS A 152 -1.96 5.12 25.62
C LYS A 152 -2.57 4.24 26.72
N TYR A 153 -2.32 2.93 26.68
CA TYR A 153 -2.72 2.02 27.75
C TYR A 153 -1.99 2.36 29.06
N GLN A 154 -0.67 2.50 29.02
CA GLN A 154 0.15 2.80 30.20
C GLN A 154 -0.21 4.14 30.83
N GLN A 155 -0.51 5.16 30.02
CA GLN A 155 -0.99 6.45 30.51
C GLN A 155 -2.33 6.32 31.26
N ARG A 156 -3.20 5.40 30.85
CA ARG A 156 -4.55 5.24 31.40
C ARG A 156 -4.62 4.26 32.57
N PHE A 157 -3.84 3.19 32.53
CA PHE A 157 -3.96 2.04 33.43
C PHE A 157 -2.67 1.70 34.19
N GLY A 158 -1.54 2.35 33.87
CA GLY A 158 -0.23 2.01 34.41
C GLY A 158 0.44 0.86 33.66
N GLU A 159 1.49 0.29 34.26
CA GLU A 159 2.24 -0.82 33.65
C GLU A 159 1.36 -2.02 33.29
N LEU A 160 1.77 -2.78 32.28
CA LEU A 160 1.11 -4.03 31.96
C LEU A 160 1.21 -4.98 33.17
N PRO A 161 0.12 -5.66 33.55
CA PRO A 161 0.20 -6.70 34.56
C PRO A 161 1.13 -7.82 34.08
N GLU A 162 1.96 -8.34 35.01
CA GLU A 162 2.86 -9.48 34.78
C GLU A 162 2.11 -10.76 34.35
#